data_AF-A0A2B7GW59-F1
#
_entry.id   AF-A0A2B7GW59-F1
#
_cell.length_a   1.000
_cell.length_b   1.000
_cell.length_c   1.000
_cell.angle_alpha   90.00
_cell.angle_beta   90.00
_cell.angle_gamma   90.00
#
_symmetry.space_group_name_H-M   'P 1'
#
loop_
_entity.id
_entity.type
_entity.pdbx_description
1 polymer ?
#
loop_
_entity_poly.entity_id
_entity_poly.type
_entity_poly.pdbx_seq_one_letter_code
_entity_poly.pdbx_strand_id
1 'polypeptide(L)'
;MTNTNSDALDEDLYQRTRALLEPGDIALNGAIVHTDYDGSEDVQMMQATIDVGDIIAEQSGYDPQDCYVYSGNDDTDFSSNQHQGLTLEDEEFVWECQQLLREGSFDIVIYYEASADHEAILEGIRELGFDVTGVESN
;
A
#
# COMPACT_ATOMS: atom_id res chain seq x y z
N MET A 1 -27.71 -4.80 -12.15
CA MET A 1 -27.08 -4.06 -13.26
C MET A 1 -25.60 -4.29 -13.08
N THR A 2 -24.92 -4.85 -14.08
CA THR A 2 -23.53 -5.31 -13.96
C THR A 2 -22.59 -4.10 -13.92
N ASN A 3 -21.72 -4.04 -12.91
CA ASN A 3 -20.85 -2.90 -12.58
C ASN A 3 -19.61 -2.82 -13.50
N THR A 4 -19.79 -2.81 -14.82
CA THR A 4 -18.70 -2.87 -15.81
C THR A 4 -17.70 -1.70 -15.71
N ASN A 5 -18.07 -0.59 -15.06
CA ASN A 5 -17.18 0.56 -14.88
C ASN A 5 -16.20 0.37 -13.70
N SER A 6 -16.66 -0.25 -12.61
CA SER A 6 -15.82 -0.59 -11.46
C SER A 6 -14.74 -1.58 -11.91
N ASP A 7 -15.15 -2.67 -12.58
CA ASP A 7 -14.23 -3.69 -13.07
C ASP A 7 -13.13 -3.12 -13.99
N ALA A 8 -13.46 -2.15 -14.85
CA ALA A 8 -12.51 -1.52 -15.75
C ALA A 8 -11.56 -0.53 -15.03
N LEU A 9 -12.06 0.15 -14.00
CA LEU A 9 -11.26 1.02 -13.14
C LEU A 9 -10.30 0.21 -12.27
N ASP A 10 -10.73 -0.93 -11.76
CA ASP A 10 -9.89 -1.83 -10.97
C ASP A 10 -8.82 -2.48 -11.85
N GLU A 11 -9.15 -2.86 -13.09
CA GLU A 11 -8.16 -3.33 -14.06
C GLU A 11 -7.13 -2.24 -14.40
N ASP A 12 -7.55 -0.99 -14.64
CA ASP A 12 -6.63 0.13 -14.87
C ASP A 12 -5.72 0.38 -13.64
N LEU A 13 -6.27 0.34 -12.42
CA LEU A 13 -5.47 0.50 -11.21
C LEU A 13 -4.45 -0.62 -11.07
N TYR A 14 -4.87 -1.88 -11.26
CA TYR A 14 -3.96 -3.03 -11.26
C TYR A 14 -2.81 -2.87 -12.26
N GLN A 15 -3.11 -2.47 -13.51
CA GLN A 15 -2.06 -2.28 -14.52
C GLN A 15 -1.10 -1.14 -14.16
N ARG A 16 -1.60 -0.06 -13.56
CA ARG A 16 -0.76 1.06 -13.08
C ARG A 16 0.12 0.64 -11.92
N THR A 17 -0.44 -0.03 -10.92
CA THR A 17 0.28 -0.59 -9.77
C THR A 17 1.38 -1.52 -10.27
N ARG A 18 1.05 -2.44 -11.18
CA ARG A 18 2.02 -3.36 -11.78
C ARG A 18 3.13 -2.63 -12.55
N ALA A 19 2.80 -1.58 -13.30
CA ALA A 19 3.77 -0.79 -14.03
C ALA A 19 4.71 0.04 -13.13
N LEU A 20 4.39 0.19 -11.84
CA LEU A 20 5.26 0.85 -10.87
C LEU A 20 6.23 -0.12 -10.18
N LEU A 21 6.01 -1.44 -10.31
CA LEU A 21 6.92 -2.47 -9.79
C LEU A 21 8.21 -2.61 -10.62
N GLU A 22 8.21 -2.10 -11.87
CA GLU A 22 9.38 -2.11 -12.76
C GLU A 22 9.45 -0.79 -13.56
N PRO A 23 10.63 -0.16 -13.76
CA PRO A 23 11.97 -0.61 -13.36
C PRO A 23 12.44 -0.02 -12.02
N GLY A 24 13.05 -0.86 -11.18
CA GLY A 24 13.71 -0.46 -9.93
C GLY A 24 14.92 -1.34 -9.62
N ASP A 25 15.74 -0.95 -8.64
CA ASP A 25 16.93 -1.70 -8.20
C ASP A 25 16.58 -2.93 -7.33
N ILE A 26 15.34 -3.00 -6.82
CA ILE A 26 14.80 -4.08 -6.00
C ILE A 26 13.53 -4.66 -6.63
N ALA A 27 13.29 -5.95 -6.42
CA ALA A 27 12.05 -6.61 -6.86
C ALA A 27 10.94 -6.32 -5.87
N LEU A 28 9.81 -5.83 -6.36
CA LEU A 28 8.67 -5.42 -5.52
C LEU A 28 7.43 -6.26 -5.84
N ASN A 29 6.63 -6.49 -4.81
CA ASN A 29 5.23 -6.86 -4.94
C ASN A 29 4.38 -5.68 -4.46
N GLY A 30 3.08 -5.73 -4.73
CA GLY A 30 2.13 -4.73 -4.30
C GLY A 30 0.80 -5.31 -3.85
N ALA A 31 0.07 -4.52 -3.08
CA ALA A 31 -1.31 -4.79 -2.71
C ALA A 31 -2.13 -3.51 -2.92
N ILE A 32 -3.32 -3.67 -3.49
CA ILE A 32 -4.32 -2.62 -3.60
C ILE A 32 -5.37 -2.91 -2.53
N VAL A 33 -5.40 -2.09 -1.49
CA VAL A 33 -6.36 -2.19 -0.38
C VAL A 33 -7.53 -1.26 -0.69
N HIS A 34 -8.71 -1.82 -0.87
CA HIS A 34 -9.92 -1.08 -1.16
C HIS A 34 -10.55 -0.61 0.14
N THR A 35 -10.84 0.69 0.23
CA THR A 35 -11.48 1.27 1.42
C THR A 35 -12.74 2.05 1.04
N ASP A 36 -13.61 2.24 2.03
CA ASP A 36 -14.80 3.10 1.92
C ASP A 36 -14.56 4.51 2.47
N TYR A 37 -13.32 4.86 2.85
CA TYR A 37 -13.00 6.14 3.49
C TYR A 37 -12.99 7.29 2.49
N ASP A 38 -13.63 8.40 2.85
CA ASP A 38 -13.60 9.63 2.05
C ASP A 38 -12.56 10.66 2.53
N GLY A 39 -12.47 11.80 1.84
CA GLY A 39 -11.54 12.89 2.17
C GLY A 39 -11.71 13.53 3.55
N SER A 40 -12.78 13.23 4.27
CA SER A 40 -13.02 13.71 5.64
C SER A 40 -12.56 12.72 6.72
N GLU A 41 -12.13 11.53 6.33
CA GLU A 41 -11.73 10.43 7.20
C GLU A 41 -10.21 10.19 7.16
N ASP A 42 -9.44 11.28 7.09
CA ASP A 42 -7.99 11.28 7.01
C ASP A 42 -7.31 10.49 8.15
N VAL A 43 -7.84 10.59 9.37
CA VAL A 43 -7.33 9.84 10.53
C VAL A 43 -7.54 8.33 10.36
N GLN A 44 -8.72 7.90 9.94
CA GLN A 44 -9.03 6.49 9.73
C GLN A 44 -8.19 5.90 8.60
N MET A 45 -8.04 6.64 7.50
CA MET A 45 -7.23 6.23 6.37
C MET A 45 -5.73 6.17 6.75
N MET A 46 -5.24 7.07 7.61
CA MET A 46 -3.86 7.00 8.09
C MET A 46 -3.67 5.80 9.00
N GLN A 47 -4.63 5.50 9.88
CA GLN A 47 -4.59 4.32 10.72
C GLN A 47 -4.60 3.04 9.88
N ALA A 48 -5.45 2.94 8.86
CA ALA A 48 -5.48 1.80 7.96
C ALA A 48 -4.14 1.63 7.22
N THR A 49 -3.52 2.72 6.80
CA THR A 49 -2.18 2.70 6.18
C THR A 49 -1.13 2.13 7.15
N ILE A 50 -1.16 2.55 8.42
CA ILE A 50 -0.26 2.05 9.45
C ILE A 50 -0.53 0.56 9.73
N ASP A 51 -1.78 0.16 9.93
CA ASP A 51 -2.15 -1.22 10.26
C ASP A 51 -1.74 -2.20 9.14
N VAL A 52 -1.92 -1.80 7.87
CA VAL A 52 -1.44 -2.57 6.71
C VAL A 52 0.09 -2.59 6.66
N GLY A 53 0.73 -1.45 6.94
CA GLY A 53 2.18 -1.34 7.00
C GLY A 53 2.82 -2.21 8.08
N ASP A 54 2.18 -2.36 9.24
CA ASP A 54 2.63 -3.22 10.34
C ASP A 54 2.62 -4.70 9.94
N ILE A 55 1.56 -5.14 9.23
CA ILE A 55 1.50 -6.51 8.67
C ILE A 55 2.65 -6.74 7.70
N ILE A 56 2.90 -5.78 6.81
CA ILE A 56 3.99 -5.89 5.84
C ILE A 56 5.35 -5.94 6.55
N ALA A 57 5.57 -5.10 7.57
CA ALA A 57 6.80 -5.12 8.35
C ALA A 57 7.05 -6.50 8.98
N GLU A 58 6.03 -7.07 9.64
CA GLU A 58 6.11 -8.40 10.23
C GLU A 58 6.43 -9.48 9.19
N GLN A 59 5.72 -9.48 8.05
CA GLN A 59 5.94 -10.44 6.97
C GLN A 59 7.21 -10.19 6.14
N SER A 60 7.86 -9.05 6.34
CA SER A 60 9.18 -8.72 5.79
C SER A 60 10.33 -9.01 6.77
N GLY A 61 10.00 -9.50 7.98
CA GLY A 61 10.99 -9.88 9.00
C GLY A 61 11.42 -8.75 9.94
N TYR A 62 10.70 -7.63 9.95
CA TYR A 62 10.92 -6.52 10.88
C TYR A 62 9.93 -6.57 12.05
N ASP A 63 10.30 -6.03 13.21
CA ASP A 63 9.33 -5.72 14.27
C ASP A 63 8.61 -4.42 13.87
N PRO A 64 7.27 -4.39 13.78
CA PRO A 64 6.54 -3.15 13.48
C PRO A 64 6.86 -2.00 14.43
N GLN A 65 7.20 -2.29 15.69
CA GLN A 65 7.61 -1.26 16.67
C GLN A 65 9.01 -0.68 16.39
N ASP A 66 9.81 -1.35 15.56
CA ASP A 66 11.11 -0.87 15.09
C ASP A 66 10.99 -0.15 13.73
N CYS A 67 9.77 0.18 13.29
CA CYS A 67 9.50 0.93 12.07
C CYS A 67 8.80 2.27 12.37
N TYR A 68 8.92 3.23 11.45
CA TYR A 68 8.18 4.49 11.49
C TYR A 68 7.65 4.88 10.11
N VAL A 69 6.60 5.70 10.10
CA VAL A 69 6.03 6.24 8.85
C VAL A 69 6.64 7.59 8.53
N TYR A 70 7.28 7.68 7.37
CA TYR A 70 7.73 8.92 6.76
C TYR A 70 6.70 9.43 5.74
N SER A 71 6.14 10.61 6.01
CA SER A 71 5.22 11.33 5.13
C SER A 71 5.95 12.54 4.57
N GLY A 72 6.60 12.38 3.40
CA GLY A 72 7.49 13.37 2.78
C GLY A 72 6.83 14.65 2.26
N ASN A 73 5.91 15.25 3.00
CA ASN A 73 5.09 16.40 2.58
C ASN A 73 5.89 17.67 2.21
N ASP A 74 7.19 17.74 2.51
CA ASP A 74 8.07 18.87 2.20
C ASP A 74 9.11 18.55 1.09
N ASP A 75 9.05 17.36 0.49
CA ASP A 75 9.93 16.93 -0.61
C ASP A 75 9.20 17.05 -1.96
N THR A 76 9.82 17.70 -2.95
CA THR A 76 9.23 17.86 -4.28
C THR A 76 9.13 16.56 -5.06
N ASP A 77 9.91 15.56 -4.67
CA ASP A 77 9.89 14.23 -5.26
C ASP A 77 8.82 13.32 -4.63
N PHE A 78 8.14 13.79 -3.55
CA PHE A 78 7.09 13.05 -2.84
C PHE A 78 5.72 13.72 -3.04
N SER A 79 4.70 12.93 -3.35
CA SER A 79 3.32 13.44 -3.43
C SER A 79 2.70 13.49 -2.03
N SER A 80 1.77 14.43 -1.79
CA SER A 80 1.17 14.69 -0.47
C SER A 80 0.34 13.54 0.12
N ASN A 81 0.10 12.50 -0.67
CA ASN A 81 -0.65 11.28 -0.36
C ASN A 81 0.23 10.03 -0.44
N GLN A 82 1.55 10.22 -0.46
CA GLN A 82 2.53 9.14 -0.39
C GLN A 82 3.07 9.02 1.03
N HIS A 83 3.41 7.79 1.42
CA HIS A 83 4.01 7.47 2.71
C HIS A 83 4.98 6.30 2.54
N GLN A 84 6.01 6.26 3.38
CA GLN A 84 6.97 5.15 3.44
C GLN A 84 7.07 4.61 4.85
N GLY A 85 7.15 3.29 4.98
CA GLY A 85 7.59 2.60 6.19
C GLY A 85 9.09 2.40 6.14
N LEU A 86 9.80 2.91 7.13
CA LEU A 86 11.26 2.81 7.25
C LEU A 86 11.64 2.24 8.62
N THR A 87 12.74 1.50 8.70
CA THR A 87 13.27 1.03 9.99
C THR A 87 13.85 2.18 10.81
N LEU A 88 13.74 2.11 12.14
CA LEU A 88 14.24 3.15 13.06
C LEU A 88 15.78 3.23 13.11
N GLU A 89 16.48 2.11 12.88
CA GLU A 89 17.94 2.03 13.05
C GLU A 89 18.68 2.72 11.91
N ASP A 90 18.37 2.33 10.67
CA ASP A 90 19.12 2.71 9.47
C ASP A 90 18.24 3.30 8.35
N GLU A 91 16.96 3.59 8.64
CA GLU A 91 15.99 4.10 7.66
C GLU A 91 15.84 3.15 6.44
N GLU A 92 15.94 1.84 6.68
CA GLU A 92 15.82 0.82 5.63
C GLU A 92 14.38 0.74 5.12
N PHE A 93 14.23 0.57 3.81
CA PHE A 93 12.93 0.47 3.15
C PHE A 93 12.17 -0.78 3.62
N VAL A 94 10.93 -0.58 4.04
CA VAL A 94 9.99 -1.67 4.37
C VAL A 94 8.84 -1.69 3.37
N TRP A 95 8.20 -0.55 3.18
CA TRP A 95 7.11 -0.38 2.23
C TRP A 95 6.95 1.08 1.79
N GLU A 96 6.27 1.28 0.66
CA GLU A 96 5.81 2.59 0.20
C GLU A 96 4.35 2.48 -0.20
N CYS A 97 3.52 3.48 0.13
CA CYS A 97 2.15 3.54 -0.33
C CYS A 97 1.76 4.87 -0.98
N GLN A 98 0.70 4.82 -1.78
CA GLN A 98 -0.03 5.98 -2.27
C GLN A 98 -1.52 5.81 -1.96
N GLN A 99 -2.15 6.84 -1.38
CA GLN A 99 -3.59 6.88 -1.11
C GLN A 99 -4.31 7.61 -2.26
N LEU A 100 -5.14 6.90 -3.01
CA LEU A 100 -5.76 7.42 -4.23
C LEU A 100 -7.27 7.59 -4.06
N LEU A 101 -7.74 8.85 -4.03
CA LEU A 101 -9.18 9.15 -3.98
C LEU A 101 -9.81 8.88 -5.35
N ARG A 102 -10.67 7.87 -5.43
CA ARG A 102 -11.35 7.40 -6.66
C ARG A 102 -12.81 7.11 -6.34
N GLU A 103 -13.71 7.56 -7.21
CA GLU A 103 -15.16 7.35 -7.06
C GLU A 103 -15.78 7.77 -5.70
N GLY A 104 -15.07 8.57 -4.90
CA GLY A 104 -15.53 9.07 -3.61
C GLY A 104 -14.86 8.43 -2.39
N SER A 105 -14.09 7.36 -2.56
CA SER A 105 -13.33 6.72 -1.49
C SER A 105 -11.85 6.50 -1.86
N PHE A 106 -11.01 6.18 -0.89
CA PHE A 106 -9.59 5.92 -1.11
C PHE A 106 -9.31 4.44 -1.40
N ASP A 107 -8.50 4.19 -2.43
CA ASP A 107 -7.71 2.97 -2.54
C ASP A 107 -6.31 3.23 -1.96
N ILE A 108 -5.78 2.33 -1.14
CA ILE A 108 -4.39 2.38 -0.68
C ILE A 108 -3.59 1.41 -1.56
N VAL A 109 -2.70 1.94 -2.38
CA VAL A 109 -1.77 1.13 -3.16
C VAL A 109 -0.46 1.07 -2.41
N ILE A 110 -0.06 -0.10 -1.95
CA ILE A 110 1.16 -0.30 -1.15
C ILE A 110 2.10 -1.30 -1.81
N TYR A 111 3.39 -1.03 -1.75
CA TYR A 111 4.47 -1.80 -2.35
C TYR A 111 5.49 -2.20 -1.30
N TYR A 112 6.10 -3.36 -1.46
CA TYR A 112 7.08 -3.93 -0.54
C TYR A 112 7.98 -4.92 -1.28
N GLU A 113 9.11 -5.29 -0.67
CA GLU A 113 10.02 -6.24 -1.30
C GLU A 113 9.34 -7.58 -1.61
N ALA A 114 9.59 -8.11 -2.80
CA ALA A 114 9.05 -9.40 -3.24
C ALA A 114 9.58 -10.60 -2.43
N SER A 115 10.56 -10.36 -1.54
CA SER A 115 11.08 -11.33 -0.58
C SER A 115 10.13 -11.58 0.60
N ALA A 116 9.20 -10.65 0.89
CA ALA A 116 8.21 -10.78 1.93
C ALA A 116 7.15 -11.84 1.60
N ASP A 117 6.50 -12.40 2.63
CA ASP A 117 5.43 -13.40 2.44
C ASP A 117 4.16 -12.74 1.90
N HIS A 118 4.06 -12.66 0.56
CA HIS A 118 2.97 -11.97 -0.15
C HIS A 118 1.58 -12.51 0.25
N GLU A 119 1.41 -13.82 0.33
CA GLU A 119 0.11 -14.43 0.64
C GLU A 119 -0.28 -14.17 2.11
N ALA A 120 0.68 -14.24 3.04
CA ALA A 120 0.41 -13.90 4.44
C ALA A 120 0.04 -12.42 4.61
N ILE A 121 0.66 -11.52 3.84
CA ILE A 121 0.30 -10.10 3.81
C ILE A 121 -1.15 -9.92 3.34
N LEU A 122 -1.52 -10.51 2.19
CA LEU A 122 -2.88 -10.39 1.67
C LEU A 122 -3.91 -10.95 2.65
N GLU A 123 -3.62 -12.05 3.32
CA GLU A 123 -4.52 -12.61 4.32
C GLU A 123 -4.64 -11.71 5.54
N GLY A 124 -3.53 -11.18 6.07
CA GLY A 124 -3.57 -10.22 7.18
C GLY A 124 -4.43 -8.99 6.86
N ILE A 125 -4.33 -8.46 5.64
CA ILE A 125 -5.14 -7.32 5.20
C ILE A 125 -6.63 -7.67 5.18
N ARG A 126 -6.99 -8.89 4.75
CA ARG A 126 -8.39 -9.38 4.82
C ARG A 126 -8.86 -9.56 6.25
N GLU A 127 -8.00 -9.99 7.16
CA GLU A 127 -8.32 -10.11 8.59
C GLU A 127 -8.60 -8.74 9.25
N LEU A 128 -8.00 -7.65 8.75
CA LEU A 128 -8.38 -6.28 9.12
C LEU A 128 -9.77 -5.88 8.60
N GLY A 129 -10.35 -6.65 7.69
CA GLY A 129 -11.68 -6.44 7.12
C GLY A 129 -11.70 -5.69 5.79
N PHE A 130 -10.55 -5.52 5.13
CA PHE A 130 -10.47 -4.89 3.82
C PHE A 130 -10.56 -5.90 2.68
N ASP A 131 -11.14 -5.47 1.56
CA ASP A 131 -10.95 -6.14 0.28
C ASP A 131 -9.56 -5.78 -0.26
N VAL A 132 -8.84 -6.76 -0.79
CA VAL A 132 -7.46 -6.57 -1.27
C VAL A 132 -7.18 -7.33 -2.55
N THR A 133 -6.52 -6.65 -3.48
CA THR A 133 -6.00 -7.22 -4.73
C THR A 133 -4.47 -7.26 -4.69
N GLY A 134 -3.90 -8.47 -4.72
CA GLY A 134 -2.45 -8.66 -4.83
C GLY A 134 -1.92 -8.40 -6.24
N VAL A 135 -0.72 -7.82 -6.33
CA VAL A 135 -0.03 -7.51 -7.57
C VAL A 135 1.42 -7.98 -7.46
N GLU A 136 1.77 -9.04 -8.19
CA GLU A 136 3.15 -9.54 -8.23
C GLU A 136 3.94 -8.92 -9.39
N SER A 137 5.24 -8.70 -9.17
CA SER A 137 6.19 -8.52 -10.29
C SER A 137 6.38 -9.85 -11.02
N ASN A 138 6.81 -9.80 -12.28
CA ASN A 138 6.70 -10.92 -13.22
C ASN A 138 7.96 -11.78 -13.34
#